data_AF-A0A960QDY9-F1
#
_entry.id   AF-A0A960QDY9-F1
#
_cell.length_a   1.000
_cell.length_b   1.000
_cell.length_c   1.000
_cell.angle_alpha   90.00
_cell.angle_beta   90.00
_cell.angle_gamma   90.00
#
_symmetry.space_group_name_H-M   'P 1'
#
loop_
_entity.id
_entity.type
_entity.pdbx_description
1 polymer ?
#
loop_
_entity_poly.entity_id
_entity_poly.type
_entity_poly.pdbx_seq_one_letter_code
_entity_poly.pdbx_strand_id
1 'polypeptide(L)'
;MKDLLGGKGANLAEMNHMGLPVPPGFTISTEVCTYYYANGRSYPQELTAQVKDGIAYVEKLTGAKFGDNQNPLLVSVRSGARASMPGMMDT
;
A
#
# COMPACT_ATOMS: atom_id res chain seq x y z
N MET A 1 8.68 -0.38 12.40
CA MET A 1 7.69 -0.48 11.30
C MET A 1 6.69 0.66 11.28
N LYS A 2 6.07 1.04 12.41
CA LYS A 2 5.01 2.08 12.45
C LYS A 2 5.40 3.44 11.86
N ASP A 3 6.66 3.83 12.01
CA ASP A 3 7.14 5.12 11.49
C ASP A 3 7.24 5.14 9.96
N LEU A 4 7.62 4.01 9.37
CA LEU A 4 7.82 3.84 7.94
C LEU A 4 6.54 3.42 7.21
N LEU A 5 5.70 2.57 7.82
CA LEU A 5 4.51 1.98 7.20
C LEU A 5 3.19 2.64 7.67
N GLY A 6 3.27 3.57 8.63
CA GLY A 6 2.10 4.05 9.36
C GLY A 6 1.50 2.98 10.27
N GLY A 7 0.51 3.37 11.08
CA GLY A 7 -0.14 2.48 12.04
C GLY A 7 -0.89 1.32 11.38
N LYS A 8 -1.64 1.58 10.30
CA LYS A 8 -2.41 0.54 9.59
C LYS A 8 -1.51 -0.45 8.86
N GLY A 9 -0.53 0.05 8.09
CA GLY A 9 0.41 -0.79 7.36
C GLY A 9 1.24 -1.68 8.29
N ALA A 10 1.72 -1.12 9.41
CA ALA A 10 2.42 -1.91 10.42
C ALA A 10 1.54 -2.98 11.06
N ASN A 11 0.29 -2.68 11.41
CA ASN A 11 -0.62 -3.67 11.98
C ASN A 11 -0.96 -4.79 10.98
N LEU A 12 -1.16 -4.46 9.69
CA LEU A 12 -1.40 -5.47 8.65
C LEU A 12 -0.19 -6.41 8.48
N ALA A 13 1.02 -5.84 8.52
CA ALA A 13 2.25 -6.63 8.46
C ALA A 13 2.39 -7.55 9.69
N GLU A 14 2.08 -7.06 10.90
CA GLU A 14 2.08 -7.87 12.12
C GLU A 14 1.03 -8.99 12.07
N MET A 15 -0.20 -8.70 11.65
CA MET A 15 -1.26 -9.70 11.50
C MET A 15 -0.87 -10.82 10.52
N ASN A 16 -0.26 -10.46 9.38
CA ASN A 16 0.24 -11.44 8.41
C ASN A 16 1.38 -12.28 9.00
N HIS A 17 2.32 -11.67 9.75
CA HIS A 17 3.41 -12.40 10.41
C HIS A 17 2.91 -13.38 11.48
N MET A 18 1.79 -13.06 12.14
CA MET A 18 1.10 -13.94 13.08
C MET A 18 0.28 -15.05 12.39
N GLY A 19 0.25 -15.10 11.05
CA GLY A 19 -0.49 -16.09 10.29
C GLY A 19 -2.01 -15.87 10.30
N LEU A 20 -2.48 -14.67 10.67
CA LEU A 20 -3.89 -14.34 10.55
C LEU A 20 -4.27 -14.20 9.07
N PRO A 21 -5.50 -14.59 8.68
CA PRO A 21 -5.96 -14.49 7.30
C PRO A 21 -6.20 -13.02 6.92
N VAL A 22 -5.15 -12.38 6.40
CA VAL A 22 -5.18 -11.02 5.87
C VAL A 22 -5.07 -11.08 4.35
N PRO A 23 -5.94 -10.38 3.60
CA PRO A 23 -5.81 -10.30 2.14
C PRO A 23 -4.43 -9.75 1.73
N PRO A 24 -3.80 -10.29 0.66
CA PRO A 24 -2.50 -9.82 0.21
C PRO A 24 -2.56 -8.36 -0.26
N GLY A 25 -1.48 -7.63 0.01
CA GLY A 25 -1.34 -6.23 -0.34
C GLY A 25 0.07 -5.72 -0.04
N PHE A 26 0.29 -4.44 -0.26
CA PHE A 26 1.55 -3.76 0.05
C PHE A 26 1.29 -2.36 0.61
N THR A 27 2.29 -1.79 1.26
CA THR A 27 2.23 -0.44 1.83
C THR A 27 3.28 0.45 1.17
N ILE A 28 2.86 1.60 0.68
CA ILE A 28 3.78 2.67 0.24
C ILE A 28 4.26 3.38 1.50
N SER A 29 5.58 3.54 1.65
CA SER A 29 6.15 4.11 2.86
C SER A 29 5.77 5.56 3.08
N THR A 30 5.81 6.00 4.34
CA THR A 30 5.60 7.40 4.72
C THR A 30 6.64 8.34 4.12
N GLU A 31 7.84 7.84 3.80
CA GLU A 31 8.90 8.60 3.15
C GLU A 31 8.51 9.08 1.76
N VAL A 32 7.70 8.33 1.02
CA VAL A 32 7.18 8.77 -0.28
C VAL A 32 6.28 10.00 -0.11
N CYS A 33 5.51 10.06 0.98
CA CYS A 33 4.70 11.23 1.31
C CYS A 33 5.59 12.44 1.65
N THR A 34 6.64 12.23 2.45
CA THR A 34 7.64 13.28 2.74
C THR A 34 8.31 13.78 1.46
N TYR A 35 8.76 12.87 0.58
CA TYR A 35 9.33 13.20 -0.71
C TYR A 35 8.36 14.03 -1.55
N TYR A 36 7.09 13.61 -1.63
CA TYR A 36 6.07 14.29 -2.41
C TYR A 36 5.93 15.76 -2.02
N TYR A 37 5.84 16.05 -0.72
CA TYR A 37 5.75 17.44 -0.26
C TYR A 37 7.07 18.22 -0.44
N ALA A 38 8.22 17.57 -0.26
CA ALA A 38 9.54 18.20 -0.44
C ALA A 38 9.88 18.50 -1.92
N ASN A 39 9.33 17.75 -2.86
CA ASN A 39 9.65 17.83 -4.29
C ASN A 39 8.51 18.44 -5.11
N GLY A 40 7.83 19.45 -4.57
CA GLY A 40 6.82 20.19 -5.32
C GLY A 40 5.62 19.34 -5.77
N ARG A 41 5.20 18.37 -4.93
CA ARG A 41 4.10 17.45 -5.22
C ARG A 41 4.37 16.52 -6.40
N SER A 42 5.63 16.12 -6.56
CA SER A 42 6.06 15.09 -7.53
C SER A 42 6.45 13.80 -6.81
N TYR A 43 6.39 12.67 -7.53
CA TYR A 43 6.77 11.37 -7.00
C TYR A 43 8.22 11.01 -7.38
N PRO A 44 8.90 10.16 -6.59
CA PRO A 44 10.16 9.56 -7.02
C PRO A 44 9.97 8.79 -8.34
N GLN A 45 10.96 8.83 -9.24
CA GLN A 45 10.85 8.22 -10.57
C GLN A 45 10.65 6.70 -10.49
N GLU A 46 11.24 6.07 -9.48
CA GLU A 46 11.18 4.64 -9.21
C GLU A 46 9.82 4.17 -8.66
N LEU A 47 9.01 5.08 -8.10
CA LEU A 47 7.77 4.70 -7.40
C LEU A 47 6.81 3.94 -8.32
N THR A 48 6.69 4.36 -9.58
CA THR A 48 5.80 3.69 -10.54
C THR A 48 6.21 2.24 -10.80
N ALA A 49 7.51 1.97 -10.89
CA ALA A 49 7.99 0.59 -11.08
C ALA A 49 7.71 -0.26 -9.84
N GLN A 50 8.02 0.27 -8.65
CA GLN A 50 7.78 -0.43 -7.37
C GLN A 50 6.30 -0.73 -7.13
N VAL A 51 5.39 0.19 -7.47
CA VAL A 51 3.95 -0.05 -7.37
C VAL A 51 3.50 -1.15 -8.34
N LYS A 52 4.03 -1.18 -9.57
CA LYS A 52 3.74 -2.26 -10.54
C LYS A 52 4.23 -3.62 -10.02
N ASP A 53 5.43 -3.67 -9.45
CA ASP A 53 5.97 -4.89 -8.85
C ASP A 53 5.12 -5.37 -7.67
N GLY A 54 4.64 -4.43 -6.85
CA GLY A 54 3.71 -4.71 -5.75
C GLY A 54 2.37 -5.30 -6.24
N ILE A 55 1.79 -4.73 -7.31
CA ILE A 55 0.57 -5.27 -7.93
C ILE A 55 0.83 -6.67 -8.50
N ALA A 56 1.91 -6.86 -9.26
CA ALA A 56 2.27 -8.17 -9.83
C ALA A 56 2.46 -9.24 -8.74
N TYR A 57 3.00 -8.86 -7.58
CA TYR A 57 3.09 -9.76 -6.43
C TYR A 57 1.72 -10.18 -5.91
N VAL A 58 0.77 -9.24 -5.79
CA VAL A 58 -0.62 -9.53 -5.37
C VAL A 58 -1.35 -10.38 -6.41
N GLU A 59 -1.18 -10.10 -7.70
CA GLU A 59 -1.73 -10.92 -8.79
C GLU A 59 -1.26 -12.38 -8.68
N LYS A 60 0.04 -12.59 -8.44
CA LYS A 60 0.62 -13.93 -8.27
C LYS A 60 0.01 -14.69 -7.08
N LEU A 61 -0.25 -14.00 -5.97
CA LEU A 61 -0.82 -14.63 -4.77
C LEU A 61 -2.31 -14.91 -4.89
N THR A 62 -3.05 -14.08 -5.62
CA THR A 62 -4.51 -14.17 -5.74
C THR A 62 -4.96 -14.97 -6.97
N GLY A 63 -4.11 -15.08 -7.99
CA GLY A 63 -4.48 -15.64 -9.29
C GLY A 63 -5.38 -14.72 -10.13
N ALA A 64 -5.68 -13.51 -9.65
CA ALA A 64 -6.45 -12.49 -10.36
C ALA A 64 -5.51 -11.46 -11.01
N LYS A 65 -5.98 -10.74 -12.02
CA LYS A 65 -5.17 -9.76 -12.77
C LYS A 65 -5.79 -8.38 -12.78
N PHE A 66 -4.99 -7.35 -12.50
CA PHE A 66 -5.44 -5.97 -12.42
C PHE A 66 -5.83 -5.46 -13.80
N GLY A 67 -7.07 -4.99 -13.92
CA GLY A 67 -7.66 -4.56 -15.20
C GLY A 67 -8.08 -5.70 -16.14
N ASP A 68 -8.13 -6.95 -15.67
CA ASP A 68 -8.64 -8.07 -16.46
C ASP A 68 -10.17 -8.13 -16.47
N ASN A 69 -10.77 -8.43 -17.63
CA ASN A 69 -12.23 -8.44 -17.79
C ASN A 69 -12.90 -9.76 -17.36
N GLN A 70 -12.13 -10.85 -17.22
CA GLN A 70 -12.66 -12.17 -16.89
C GLN A 70 -12.41 -12.53 -15.42
N ASN A 71 -11.21 -12.22 -14.90
CA ASN A 71 -10.83 -12.44 -13.51
C ASN A 71 -10.14 -11.19 -12.91
N PRO A 72 -10.90 -10.10 -12.67
CA PRO A 72 -10.35 -8.82 -12.22
C PRO A 72 -9.76 -8.90 -10.81
N LEU A 73 -8.54 -8.42 -10.64
CA LEU A 73 -8.01 -8.03 -9.32
C LEU A 73 -8.55 -6.65 -8.96
N LEU A 74 -9.35 -6.59 -7.91
CA LEU A 74 -9.81 -5.33 -7.31
C LEU A 74 -8.96 -5.03 -6.07
N VAL A 75 -8.61 -3.75 -5.88
CA VAL A 75 -7.79 -3.31 -4.75
C VAL A 75 -8.52 -2.22 -3.96
N SER A 76 -8.27 -2.16 -2.65
CA SER A 76 -8.66 -1.03 -1.81
C SER A 76 -7.42 -0.18 -1.51
N VAL A 77 -7.57 1.14 -1.59
CA VAL A 77 -6.49 2.09 -1.26
C VAL A 77 -6.88 2.78 0.03
N ARG A 78 -6.05 2.62 1.08
CA ARG A 78 -6.38 3.14 2.42
C ARG A 78 -5.27 4.04 2.92
N SER A 79 -5.62 5.25 3.36
CA SER A 79 -4.68 6.16 4.01
C SER A 79 -4.24 5.62 5.37
N GLY A 80 -2.95 5.81 5.70
CA GLY A 80 -2.36 5.40 6.97
C GLY A 80 -1.21 6.31 7.35
N ALA A 81 -1.35 7.05 8.45
CA ALA A 81 -0.28 7.88 9.01
C ALA A 81 0.40 7.20 10.20
N ARG A 82 1.54 7.75 10.61
CA ARG A 82 2.27 7.37 11.83
C ARG A 82 1.41 7.52 13.09
N ALA A 83 0.61 8.59 13.15
CA ALA A 83 -0.37 8.84 14.20
C ALA A 83 -1.79 8.87 13.60
N SER A 84 -2.78 8.36 14.34
CA SER A 84 -4.18 8.40 13.92
C SER A 84 -4.65 9.85 13.87
N MET A 85 -4.84 10.38 12.66
CA MET A 85 -5.39 11.72 12.45
C MET A 85 -6.86 11.60 12.03
N PRO A 86 -7.82 12.10 12.83
CA PRO A 86 -9.19 12.27 12.38
C PRO A 86 -9.20 13.24 11.18
N GLY A 87 -9.83 12.84 10.07
CA GLY A 87 -9.95 13.68 8.85
C GLY A 87 -8.96 13.39 7.72
N MET A 88 -8.18 12.31 7.77
CA MET A 88 -7.45 11.85 6.57
C MET A 88 -8.35 11.10 5.60
N MET A 89 -8.12 11.34 4.31
CA MET A 89 -8.74 10.77 3.09
C MET A 89 -9.60 9.52 3.33
N ASP A 90 -10.89 9.63 2.94
CA ASP A 90 -11.89 8.56 3.00
C ASP A 90 -11.40 7.30 2.26
N THR A 91 -11.78 6.14 2.81
CA THR A 91 -11.50 4.81 2.21
C THR A 91 -12.51 4.49 1.13
#